data_AF-A0A973RCD3-F1
#
_entry.id   AF-A0A973RCD3-F1
#
_cell.length_a   1.000
_cell.length_b   1.000
_cell.length_c   1.000
_cell.angle_alpha   90.00
_cell.angle_beta   90.00
_cell.angle_gamma   90.00
#
_symmetry.space_group_name_H-M   'P 1'
#
loop_
_entity.id
_entity.type
_entity.pdbx_description
1 polymer ?
#
loop_
_entity_poly.entity_id
_entity_poly.type
_entity_poly.pdbx_seq_one_letter_code
_entity_poly.pdbx_strand_id
1 'polypeptide(L)'
;MDLELDGVTFDHTAVAAPRIRDLLPIYRDLLGGRHLGGGGDNRVGGYRTLQLVYTNGSKIELMEPLAGSTFFDSFFELTRGRGGVHHLNFHVTDMDAAVAALTGRGFRLHGLNRGDVRWQEVFLHPKEAHGVLIQLACPGFREPDEVRPALEEVLAGRGRNGNGVPSP
;
A
#
# COMPACT_ATOMS: atom_id res chain seq x y z
N MET A 1 28.23 14.21 2.95
CA MET A 1 27.56 13.62 1.78
C MET A 1 26.11 14.05 1.86
N ASP A 2 25.62 14.75 0.86
CA ASP A 2 24.18 14.96 0.71
C ASP A 2 23.56 13.60 0.45
N LEU A 3 22.95 13.02 1.48
CA LEU A 3 22.34 11.69 1.42
C LEU A 3 20.97 11.77 0.72
N GLU A 4 20.78 12.67 -0.25
CA GLU A 4 19.52 12.77 -0.97
C GLU A 4 19.23 11.44 -1.67
N LEU A 5 17.96 11.03 -1.66
CA LEU A 5 17.57 9.81 -2.36
C LEU A 5 17.28 10.17 -3.81
N ASP A 6 18.08 9.63 -4.72
CA ASP A 6 17.91 9.85 -6.14
C ASP A 6 16.69 9.11 -6.70
N GLY A 7 15.97 9.76 -7.61
CA GLY A 7 14.89 9.12 -8.37
C GLY A 7 13.64 8.77 -7.55
N VAL A 8 13.46 9.39 -6.38
CA VAL A 8 12.26 9.16 -5.57
C VAL A 8 11.03 9.70 -6.28
N THR A 9 9.98 8.88 -6.36
CA THR A 9 8.69 9.29 -6.92
C THR A 9 7.56 8.98 -5.95
N PHE A 10 6.65 9.93 -5.74
CA PHE A 10 5.40 9.64 -5.05
C PHE A 10 4.56 8.67 -5.90
N ASP A 11 4.17 7.53 -5.32
CA ASP A 11 3.42 6.50 -6.04
C ASP A 11 1.92 6.56 -5.74
N HIS A 12 1.54 6.47 -4.46
CA HIS A 12 0.14 6.48 -4.06
C HIS A 12 -0.09 6.94 -2.63
N THR A 13 -1.33 7.33 -2.34
CA THR A 13 -1.87 7.39 -0.97
C THR A 13 -2.67 6.13 -0.69
N ALA A 14 -2.37 5.45 0.40
CA ALA A 14 -3.16 4.32 0.86
C ALA A 14 -4.29 4.79 1.78
N VAL A 15 -5.49 4.28 1.54
CA VAL A 15 -6.70 4.53 2.32
C VAL A 15 -7.24 3.18 2.79
N ALA A 16 -7.26 2.97 4.10
CA ALA A 16 -7.76 1.74 4.70
C ALA A 16 -9.15 1.96 5.31
N ALA A 17 -10.01 0.97 5.18
CA ALA A 17 -11.29 0.91 5.87
C ALA A 17 -11.59 -0.53 6.30
N PRO A 18 -12.57 -0.76 7.19
CA PRO A 18 -12.99 -2.12 7.53
C PRO A 18 -13.40 -2.94 6.30
N ARG A 19 -13.93 -2.28 5.26
CA ARG A 19 -14.34 -2.90 3.99
C ARG A 19 -13.95 -2.00 2.82
N ILE A 20 -13.26 -2.55 1.83
CA ILE A 20 -12.95 -1.85 0.58
C ILE A 20 -14.24 -1.41 -0.13
N ARG A 21 -15.30 -2.22 -0.04
CA ARG A 21 -16.59 -1.92 -0.68
C ARG A 21 -17.20 -0.59 -0.20
N ASP A 22 -16.95 -0.18 1.03
CA ASP A 22 -17.45 1.09 1.57
C ASP A 22 -16.72 2.30 0.97
N LEU A 23 -15.53 2.11 0.40
CA LEU A 23 -14.72 3.14 -0.24
C LEU A 23 -15.12 3.35 -1.72
N LEU A 24 -15.56 2.29 -2.40
CA LEU A 24 -15.84 2.32 -3.85
C LEU A 24 -16.85 3.41 -4.28
N PRO A 25 -17.98 3.65 -3.58
CA PRO A 25 -18.93 4.68 -3.97
C PRO A 25 -18.31 6.08 -4.13
N ILE A 26 -17.29 6.38 -3.32
CA ILE A 26 -16.58 7.66 -3.39
C ILE A 26 -15.42 7.58 -4.37
N TYR A 27 -14.45 6.70 -4.12
CA TYR A 27 -13.17 6.73 -4.82
C TYR A 27 -13.28 6.23 -6.26
N ARG A 28 -14.14 5.24 -6.52
CA ARG A 28 -14.36 4.72 -7.87
C ARG A 28 -15.54 5.43 -8.54
N ASP A 29 -16.71 5.39 -7.92
CA ASP A 29 -17.95 5.73 -8.63
C ASP A 29 -18.16 7.24 -8.75
N LEU A 30 -17.95 8.00 -7.67
CA LEU A 30 -18.10 9.47 -7.69
C LEU A 30 -16.87 10.19 -8.26
N LEU A 31 -15.66 9.82 -7.82
CA LEU A 31 -14.41 10.49 -8.23
C LEU A 31 -13.83 9.94 -9.54
N GLY A 32 -14.43 8.88 -10.11
CA GLY A 32 -14.02 8.31 -11.40
C GLY A 32 -12.74 7.49 -11.37
N GLY A 33 -12.31 7.02 -10.19
CA GLY A 33 -11.14 6.16 -10.05
C GLY A 33 -11.31 4.86 -10.84
N ARG A 34 -10.37 4.57 -11.74
CA ARG A 34 -10.36 3.34 -12.52
C ARG A 34 -9.45 2.31 -11.87
N HIS A 35 -9.88 1.06 -11.78
CA HIS A 35 -8.99 -0.01 -11.32
C HIS A 35 -7.80 -0.14 -12.27
N LEU A 36 -6.58 0.01 -11.74
CA LEU A 36 -5.32 -0.05 -12.50
C LEU A 36 -4.90 -1.48 -12.88
N GLY A 37 -5.70 -2.47 -12.46
CA GLY A 37 -5.35 -3.89 -12.48
C GLY A 37 -4.31 -4.21 -11.41
N GLY A 38 -4.42 -5.40 -10.82
CA GLY A 38 -3.63 -5.80 -9.65
C GLY A 38 -4.43 -5.66 -8.36
N GLY A 39 -3.74 -5.69 -7.23
CA GLY A 39 -4.38 -5.93 -5.94
C GLY A 39 -4.60 -7.42 -5.68
N GLY A 40 -4.98 -7.73 -4.45
CA GLY A 40 -5.03 -9.09 -3.94
C GLY A 40 -4.69 -9.16 -2.47
N ASP A 41 -4.44 -10.37 -1.99
CA ASP A 41 -4.29 -10.65 -0.57
C ASP A 41 -2.82 -10.74 -0.20
N ASN A 42 -2.36 -9.85 0.67
CA ASN A 42 -1.15 -10.09 1.44
C ASN A 42 -1.51 -11.00 2.62
N ARG A 43 -1.38 -12.31 2.42
CA ARG A 43 -1.71 -13.33 3.44
C ARG A 43 -0.77 -13.30 4.65
N VAL A 44 0.46 -12.81 4.47
CA VAL A 44 1.44 -12.70 5.56
C VAL A 44 1.13 -11.46 6.40
N GLY A 45 0.84 -10.32 5.73
CA GLY A 45 0.46 -9.08 6.39
C GLY A 45 -0.99 -9.06 6.88
N GLY A 46 -1.86 -9.95 6.38
CA GLY A 46 -3.25 -10.04 6.78
C GLY A 46 -4.14 -8.93 6.21
N TYR A 47 -3.89 -8.46 4.99
CA TYR A 47 -4.70 -7.41 4.36
C TYR A 47 -4.92 -7.67 2.87
N ARG A 48 -6.00 -7.10 2.32
CA ARG A 48 -6.27 -7.03 0.89
C ARG A 48 -6.04 -5.61 0.38
N THR A 49 -5.55 -5.50 -0.85
CA THR A 49 -5.35 -4.21 -1.51
C THR A 49 -5.95 -4.16 -2.91
N LEU A 50 -6.27 -2.96 -3.37
CA LEU A 50 -6.76 -2.63 -4.71
C LEU A 50 -6.22 -1.25 -5.08
N GLN A 51 -5.75 -1.05 -6.32
CA GLN A 51 -5.27 0.25 -6.78
C GLN A 51 -6.20 0.90 -7.79
N LEU A 52 -6.57 2.15 -7.53
CA LEU A 52 -7.29 3.02 -8.44
C LEU A 52 -6.32 4.03 -9.05
N VAL A 53 -6.52 4.36 -10.32
CA VAL A 53 -5.79 5.39 -11.07
C VAL A 53 -6.77 6.45 -11.58
N TYR A 54 -6.30 7.70 -11.62
CA TYR A 54 -7.06 8.85 -12.09
C TYR A 54 -6.46 9.42 -13.38
N THR A 55 -7.14 10.40 -13.98
CA THR A 55 -6.79 10.95 -15.30
C THR A 55 -5.39 11.54 -15.39
N ASN A 56 -4.86 12.04 -14.28
CA ASN A 56 -3.50 12.58 -14.18
C ASN A 56 -2.43 11.53 -13.84
N GLY A 57 -2.81 10.25 -13.78
CA GLY A 57 -1.92 9.15 -13.39
C GLY A 57 -1.71 8.99 -11.88
N SER A 58 -2.27 9.87 -11.04
CA SER A 58 -2.25 9.69 -9.59
C SER A 58 -2.98 8.42 -9.19
N LYS A 59 -2.54 7.82 -8.09
CA LYS A 59 -3.06 6.55 -7.61
C LYS A 59 -3.53 6.64 -6.17
N ILE A 60 -4.58 5.89 -5.87
CA ILE A 60 -5.01 5.59 -4.51
C ILE A 60 -5.04 4.08 -4.34
N GLU A 61 -4.42 3.60 -3.27
CA GLU A 61 -4.52 2.21 -2.85
C GLU A 61 -5.60 2.08 -1.78
N LEU A 62 -6.60 1.24 -2.03
CA LEU A 62 -7.66 0.91 -1.07
C LEU A 62 -7.27 -0.37 -0.36
N MET A 63 -7.42 -0.39 0.97
CA MET A 63 -7.04 -1.53 1.81
C MET A 63 -8.17 -1.94 2.75
N GLU A 64 -8.26 -3.24 3.02
CA GLU A 64 -9.08 -3.82 4.09
C GLU A 64 -8.31 -4.94 4.82
N PRO A 65 -8.61 -5.22 6.11
CA PRO A 65 -8.10 -6.40 6.78
C PRO A 65 -8.66 -7.67 6.14
N LEU A 66 -7.85 -8.73 6.09
CA LEU A 66 -8.39 -10.09 5.90
C LEU A 66 -9.09 -10.55 7.18
N ALA A 67 -10.01 -11.51 7.05
CA ALA A 67 -10.72 -12.08 8.19
C ALA A 67 -9.76 -12.56 9.29
N GLY A 68 -9.97 -12.11 10.53
CA GLY A 68 -9.15 -12.46 11.68
C GLY A 68 -7.79 -11.75 11.77
N SER A 69 -7.49 -10.83 10.85
CA SER A 69 -6.28 -10.01 10.91
C SER A 69 -6.38 -8.90 11.95
N THR A 70 -5.29 -8.66 12.65
CA THR A 70 -5.13 -7.56 13.61
C THR A 70 -4.28 -6.41 13.04
N PHE A 71 -3.90 -6.49 11.76
CA PHE A 71 -2.96 -5.55 11.13
C PHE A 71 -3.39 -4.09 11.25
N PHE A 72 -4.71 -3.82 11.17
CA PHE A 72 -5.27 -2.49 11.25
C PHE A 72 -5.87 -2.13 12.62
N ASP A 73 -5.75 -2.97 13.65
CA ASP A 73 -6.46 -2.77 14.93
C ASP A 73 -6.13 -1.42 15.56
N SER A 74 -4.83 -1.13 15.75
CA SER A 74 -4.37 0.14 16.31
C SER A 74 -4.79 1.33 15.44
N PHE A 75 -4.80 1.17 14.11
CA PHE A 75 -5.23 2.22 13.19
C PHE A 75 -6.74 2.49 13.28
N PHE A 76 -7.55 1.43 13.38
CA PHE A 76 -8.99 1.55 13.53
C PHE A 76 -9.38 2.07 14.92
N GLU A 77 -8.65 1.72 15.97
CA GLU A 77 -8.82 2.33 17.30
C GLU A 77 -8.62 3.85 17.22
N LEU A 78 -7.51 4.30 16.62
CA LEU A 78 -7.20 5.72 16.44
C LEU A 78 -8.23 6.47 15.59
N THR A 79 -8.80 5.82 14.58
CA THR A 79 -9.79 6.42 13.66
C THR A 79 -11.25 6.23 14.10
N ARG A 80 -11.48 5.61 15.27
CA ARG A 80 -12.81 5.26 15.81
C ARG A 80 -13.59 4.35 14.87
N GLY A 81 -12.93 3.37 14.28
CA GLY A 81 -13.48 2.36 13.39
C GLY A 81 -13.83 2.85 11.98
N ARG A 82 -13.60 4.14 11.66
CA ARG A 82 -14.00 4.72 10.36
C ARG A 82 -13.01 4.41 9.24
N GLY A 83 -11.75 4.11 9.57
CA GLY A 83 -10.66 4.08 8.61
C GLY A 83 -10.18 5.48 8.25
N GLY A 84 -9.45 5.59 7.13
CA GLY A 84 -8.89 6.84 6.64
C GLY A 84 -7.59 6.65 5.88
N VAL A 85 -6.83 7.75 5.70
CA VAL A 85 -5.50 7.69 5.10
C VAL A 85 -4.58 6.89 6.02
N HIS A 86 -4.02 5.80 5.49
CA HIS A 86 -3.17 4.87 6.21
C HIS A 86 -1.69 5.23 6.07
N HIS A 87 -1.21 5.44 4.85
CA HIS A 87 0.16 5.91 4.60
C HIS A 87 0.30 6.62 3.25
N LEU A 88 1.43 7.32 3.08
CA LEU A 88 1.93 7.78 1.80
C LEU A 88 3.03 6.82 1.32
N ASN A 89 3.02 6.42 0.06
CA ASN A 89 4.02 5.53 -0.51
C ASN A 89 4.89 6.26 -1.55
N PHE A 90 6.20 6.08 -1.43
CA PHE A 90 7.21 6.61 -2.35
C PHE A 90 8.03 5.46 -2.92
N HIS A 91 8.22 5.45 -4.23
CA HIS A 91 9.19 4.53 -4.84
C HIS A 91 10.61 5.04 -4.68
N VAL A 92 11.51 4.12 -4.38
CA VAL A 92 12.96 4.27 -4.44
C VAL A 92 13.53 3.31 -5.46
N THR A 93 14.68 3.63 -6.03
CA THR A 93 15.37 2.80 -7.03
C THR A 93 16.27 1.74 -6.39
N ASP A 94 16.71 1.97 -5.15
CA ASP A 94 17.61 1.08 -4.39
C ASP A 94 17.24 1.10 -2.90
N MET A 95 16.81 -0.05 -2.38
CA MET A 95 16.43 -0.20 -0.98
C MET A 95 17.61 -0.19 0.00
N ASP A 96 18.81 -0.60 -0.43
CA ASP A 96 20.03 -0.51 0.37
C ASP A 96 20.46 0.94 0.55
N ALA A 97 20.46 1.70 -0.53
CA ALA A 97 20.72 3.14 -0.49
C ALA A 97 19.69 3.87 0.39
N ALA A 98 18.40 3.53 0.25
CA ALA A 98 17.32 4.09 1.06
C ALA A 98 17.54 3.84 2.56
N VAL A 99 17.81 2.59 2.95
CA VAL A 99 18.08 2.21 4.35
C VAL A 99 19.30 2.94 4.89
N ALA A 100 20.40 3.00 4.14
CA ALA A 100 21.62 3.68 4.56
C ALA A 100 21.39 5.19 4.76
N ALA A 101 20.65 5.84 3.85
CA ALA A 101 20.36 7.28 3.93
C ALA A 101 19.43 7.64 5.11
N LEU A 102 18.44 6.80 5.40
CA LEU A 102 17.53 7.01 6.53
C LEU A 102 18.23 6.80 7.87
N THR A 103 18.92 5.67 8.03
CA THR A 103 19.67 5.35 9.26
C THR A 103 20.83 6.30 9.49
N GLY A 104 21.55 6.70 8.43
CA GLY A 104 22.62 7.69 8.50
C GLY A 104 22.15 9.08 8.96
N ARG A 105 20.85 9.38 8.82
CA ARG A 105 20.21 10.59 9.36
C ARG A 105 19.58 10.41 10.74
N GLY A 106 19.72 9.24 11.35
CA GLY A 106 19.18 8.93 12.67
C GLY A 106 17.71 8.54 12.69
N PHE A 107 17.06 8.35 11.53
CA PHE A 107 15.68 7.87 11.49
C PHE A 107 15.61 6.40 11.90
N ARG A 108 14.59 6.06 12.69
CA ARG A 108 14.29 4.67 13.06
C ARG A 108 13.43 4.03 11.98
N LEU A 109 13.93 2.94 11.43
CA LEU A 109 13.22 2.12 10.46
C LEU A 109 12.17 1.24 11.14
N HIS A 110 11.07 1.01 10.45
CA HIS A 110 10.03 0.07 10.86
C HIS A 110 9.67 -0.85 9.70
N GLY A 111 9.42 -2.14 9.98
CA GLY A 111 8.90 -3.08 8.99
C GLY A 111 9.77 -3.27 7.74
N LEU A 112 11.10 -3.15 7.85
CA LEU A 112 12.00 -3.41 6.72
C LEU A 112 11.80 -4.86 6.21
N ASN A 113 11.35 -4.99 4.97
CA ASN A 113 11.13 -6.27 4.31
C ASN A 113 11.83 -6.29 2.95
N ARG A 114 12.69 -7.29 2.77
CA ARG A 114 13.46 -7.54 1.55
C ARG A 114 13.23 -8.94 0.98
N GLY A 115 12.28 -9.68 1.54
CA GLY A 115 12.05 -11.09 1.21
C GLY A 115 11.41 -11.31 -0.15
N ASP A 116 10.71 -10.31 -0.71
CA ASP A 116 10.14 -10.38 -2.05
C ASP A 116 10.96 -9.53 -3.02
N VAL A 117 11.61 -10.18 -3.99
CA VAL A 117 12.39 -9.49 -5.04
C VAL A 117 11.52 -8.62 -5.95
N ARG A 118 10.19 -8.84 -5.97
CA ARG A 118 9.25 -8.01 -6.71
C ARG A 118 8.76 -6.81 -5.90
N TRP A 119 8.98 -6.80 -4.59
CA TRP A 119 8.54 -5.73 -3.72
C TRP A 119 9.34 -5.72 -2.41
N GLN A 120 10.22 -4.74 -2.27
CA GLN A 120 10.87 -4.45 -1.00
C GLN A 120 10.27 -3.18 -0.40
N GLU A 121 10.21 -3.11 0.92
CA GLU A 121 9.62 -1.96 1.59
C GLU A 121 10.24 -1.68 2.96
N VAL A 122 10.13 -0.43 3.39
CA VAL A 122 10.43 0.01 4.74
C VAL A 122 9.54 1.19 5.09
N PHE A 123 9.24 1.36 6.38
CA PHE A 123 8.39 2.43 6.86
C PHE A 123 9.16 3.38 7.77
N LEU A 124 8.85 4.67 7.65
CA LEU A 124 9.14 5.68 8.67
C LEU A 124 7.92 5.84 9.56
N HIS A 125 8.14 5.63 10.85
CA HIS A 125 7.08 5.72 11.85
C HIS A 125 6.53 7.16 11.94
N PRO A 126 5.22 7.37 12.18
CA PRO A 126 4.62 8.70 12.30
C PRO A 126 5.33 9.66 13.26
N LYS A 127 5.94 9.12 14.32
CA LYS A 127 6.78 9.89 15.28
C LYS A 127 8.00 10.55 14.63
N GLU A 128 8.55 9.93 13.60
CA GLU A 128 9.71 10.41 12.84
C GLU A 128 9.27 11.29 11.64
N ALA A 129 8.01 11.15 11.20
CA ALA A 129 7.47 11.75 9.98
C ALA A 129 6.23 12.65 10.25
N HIS A 130 6.29 13.43 11.33
CA HIS A 130 5.31 14.49 11.64
C HIS A 130 3.84 14.03 11.63
N GLY A 131 3.57 12.82 12.13
CA GLY A 131 2.23 12.25 12.23
C GLY A 131 1.78 11.44 11.01
N VAL A 132 2.60 11.32 9.96
CA VAL A 132 2.29 10.55 8.75
C VAL A 132 3.12 9.27 8.71
N LEU A 133 2.48 8.12 8.47
CA LEU A 133 3.20 6.90 8.14
C LEU A 133 3.69 7.01 6.68
N ILE A 134 5.00 6.92 6.47
CA ILE A 134 5.60 6.98 5.13
C ILE A 134 6.20 5.62 4.80
N GLN A 135 5.78 5.06 3.68
CA GLN A 135 6.37 3.88 3.09
C GLN A 135 7.37 4.29 2.01
N LEU A 136 8.54 3.68 2.03
CA LEU A 136 9.45 3.63 0.88
C LEU A 136 9.40 2.21 0.32
N ALA A 137 9.14 2.09 -0.97
CA ALA A 137 9.06 0.81 -1.66
C ALA A 137 10.02 0.77 -2.84
N CYS A 138 10.72 -0.35 -3.00
CA CYS A 138 11.53 -0.64 -4.18
C CYS A 138 10.80 -1.71 -5.00
N PRO A 139 10.01 -1.33 -6.02
CA PRO A 139 9.36 -2.31 -6.88
C PRO A 139 10.40 -3.05 -7.72
N GLY A 140 10.28 -4.37 -7.79
CA GLY A 140 11.09 -5.18 -8.69
C GLY A 140 10.51 -5.24 -10.11
N PHE A 141 11.17 -6.03 -10.96
CA PHE A 141 10.70 -6.27 -12.32
C PHE A 141 9.30 -6.89 -12.34
N ARG A 142 8.46 -6.41 -13.27
CA ARG A 142 7.13 -6.95 -13.54
C ARG A 142 7.03 -7.25 -15.03
N GLU A 143 6.57 -8.45 -15.36
CA GLU A 143 6.35 -8.84 -16.75
C GLU A 143 5.32 -7.90 -17.40
N PRO A 144 5.59 -7.37 -18.60
CA PRO A 144 4.67 -6.46 -19.28
C PRO A 144 3.28 -7.06 -19.53
N ASP A 145 3.21 -8.38 -19.70
CA ASP A 145 2.01 -9.16 -19.97
C ASP A 145 1.45 -9.88 -18.73
N GLU A 146 1.92 -9.53 -17.52
CA GLU A 146 1.38 -10.06 -16.27
C GLU A 146 -0.14 -9.85 -16.22
N VAL A 147 -0.90 -10.95 -16.21
CA VAL A 147 -2.36 -10.91 -16.12
C VAL A 147 -2.76 -10.25 -14.81
N ARG A 148 -3.48 -9.13 -14.93
CA ARG A 148 -3.98 -8.38 -13.78
C ARG A 148 -5.42 -8.79 -13.49
N PRO A 149 -5.74 -9.21 -12.26
CA PRO A 149 -7.11 -9.57 -11.92
C PRO A 149 -8.02 -8.36 -12.10
N ALA A 150 -9.26 -8.62 -12.53
CA ALA A 150 -10.32 -7.62 -12.55
C ALA A 150 -10.72 -7.23 -11.12
N LEU A 151 -11.35 -6.06 -10.98
CA LEU A 151 -11.85 -5.56 -9.69
C LEU A 151 -12.70 -6.61 -8.96
N GLU A 152 -13.66 -7.20 -9.66
CA GLU A 152 -14.57 -8.19 -9.08
C GLU A 152 -13.86 -9.49 -8.66
N GLU A 153 -12.76 -9.85 -9.31
CA GLU A 153 -11.95 -10.99 -8.90
C GLU A 153 -11.21 -10.70 -7.60
N VAL A 154 -10.62 -9.50 -7.47
CA VAL A 154 -9.99 -9.05 -6.22
C VAL A 154 -11.01 -9.01 -5.09
N LEU A 155 -12.17 -8.38 -5.31
CA LEU A 155 -13.24 -8.28 -4.31
C LEU A 155 -13.86 -9.63 -3.93
N ALA A 156 -13.76 -10.64 -4.80
CA ALA A 156 -14.21 -11.99 -4.51
C ALA A 156 -13.12 -12.88 -3.87
N GLY A 157 -11.96 -12.31 -3.51
CA GLY A 157 -10.83 -13.06 -2.96
C GLY A 157 -10.16 -13.99 -3.95
N ARG A 158 -10.27 -13.70 -5.25
CA ARG A 158 -9.62 -14.40 -6.37
C ARG A 158 -8.57 -13.54 -7.08
N GLY A 159 -8.21 -12.39 -6.49
CA GLY A 159 -7.08 -11.57 -6.94
C GLY A 159 -5.74 -12.26 -6.72
N ARG A 160 -4.64 -11.51 -6.84
CA ARG A 160 -3.29 -12.04 -6.58
C ARG A 160 -3.23 -12.62 -5.16
N ASN A 161 -2.76 -13.87 -5.04
CA ASN A 161 -2.67 -14.60 -3.76
C ASN A 161 -4.00 -14.71 -2.98
N GLY A 162 -5.15 -14.55 -3.66
CA GLY A 162 -6.46 -14.52 -3.04
C GLY A 162 -6.74 -15.74 -2.14
N ASN A 163 -7.33 -15.50 -0.98
CA ASN A 163 -7.67 -16.52 0.00
C ASN A 163 -9.04 -17.19 -0.24
N GLY A 164 -9.74 -16.84 -1.31
CA GLY A 164 -11.08 -17.33 -1.63
C GLY A 164 -12.21 -16.73 -0.79
N VAL A 165 -11.90 -15.80 0.12
CA VAL A 165 -12.88 -15.11 0.97
C VAL A 165 -13.21 -13.75 0.37
N PRO A 166 -14.47 -13.50 -0.02
CA PRO A 166 -14.88 -12.20 -0.56
C PRO A 166 -14.74 -11.07 0.45
N SER A 167 -14.51 -9.86 -0.08
CA SER A 167 -14.67 -8.61 0.67
C SER A 167 -16.13 -8.50 1.14
N PRO A 168 -16.38 -8.30 2.45
CA PRO A 168 -17.71 -8.30 3.07
C PRO A 168 -18.53 -7.04 2.78
#